data_AF-A0A1Y1WZM6-F1
#
_entry.id   AF-A0A1Y1WZM6-F1
#
_cell.length_a   1.000
_cell.length_b   1.000
_cell.length_c   1.000
_cell.angle_alpha   90.00
_cell.angle_beta   90.00
_cell.angle_gamma   90.00
#
_symmetry.space_group_name_H-M   'P 1'
#
loop_
_entity.id
_entity.type
_entity.pdbx_description
1 polymer ?
#
loop_
_entity_poly.entity_id
_entity_poly.type
_entity_poly.pdbx_seq_one_letter_code
_entity_poly.pdbx_strand_id
1 'polypeptide(L)'
;MKLSTILLTFAAATLVYSENLSEAELKKKYMAQDDAYDNGRSPFLMHVGKECKEDLVKDNLYIDCFGAPPGRININTVNEKCAIFDSDKCKKFYDNPSTATPKCANDEAFKKLLPFFKPEFTGKSIYCLRNANDEICPVSKKILSLDGYNSFDMKKSCKSAACRESLLEYCNANLKYNEDYYSVQTDNEMYKSFNITAIKESYNECISILNSKDCISKAQNDKANAENANDVNSGSIITSKSSSAMLFTIIVLLAYLF
;
A
#
# COMPACT_ATOMS: atom_id res chain seq x y z
N MET A 1 15.44 -41.04 -27.74
CA MET A 1 14.95 -40.35 -26.51
C MET A 1 13.88 -41.22 -25.88
N LYS A 2 14.03 -41.57 -24.59
CA LYS A 2 13.10 -42.49 -23.91
C LYS A 2 11.82 -41.73 -23.54
N LEU A 3 10.66 -42.37 -23.72
CA LEU A 3 9.33 -41.86 -23.39
C LEU A 3 9.25 -41.30 -21.96
N SER A 4 10.05 -41.85 -21.04
CA SER A 4 10.17 -41.39 -19.65
C SER A 4 10.68 -39.95 -19.52
N THR A 5 11.56 -39.48 -20.40
CA THR A 5 12.09 -38.11 -20.36
C THR A 5 11.04 -37.09 -20.79
N ILE A 6 10.17 -37.46 -21.73
CA ILE A 6 9.06 -36.62 -22.21
C ILE A 6 7.97 -36.53 -21.13
N LEU A 7 7.65 -37.64 -20.46
CA LEU A 7 6.66 -37.65 -19.38
C LEU A 7 7.09 -36.81 -18.16
N LEU A 8 8.39 -36.86 -17.80
CA LEU A 8 8.92 -36.02 -16.71
C LEU A 8 8.88 -34.52 -17.04
N THR A 9 9.14 -34.14 -18.30
CA THR A 9 9.08 -32.73 -18.71
C THR A 9 7.63 -32.22 -18.75
N PHE A 10 6.67 -33.05 -19.19
CA PHE A 10 5.26 -32.70 -19.13
C PHE A 10 4.75 -32.56 -17.69
N ALA A 11 5.11 -33.48 -16.78
CA ALA A 11 4.69 -33.41 -15.38
C ALA A 11 5.25 -32.16 -14.65
N ALA A 12 6.51 -31.79 -14.92
CA ALA A 12 7.10 -30.57 -14.38
C ALA A 12 6.41 -29.31 -14.93
N ALA A 13 6.09 -29.28 -16.23
CA ALA A 13 5.38 -28.18 -16.85
C ALA A 13 3.95 -28.01 -16.29
N THR A 14 3.22 -29.10 -16.03
CA THR A 14 1.87 -29.03 -15.45
C THR A 14 1.88 -28.58 -14.01
N LEU A 15 2.88 -28.95 -13.21
CA LEU A 15 3.01 -28.49 -11.83
C LEU A 15 3.26 -26.97 -11.77
N VAL A 16 4.23 -26.48 -12.55
CA VAL A 16 4.53 -25.03 -12.65
C VAL A 16 3.33 -24.25 -13.19
N TYR A 17 2.57 -24.81 -14.14
CA TYR A 17 1.38 -24.15 -14.67
C TYR A 17 0.24 -24.08 -13.63
N SER A 18 0.08 -25.12 -12.79
CA SER A 18 -0.94 -25.16 -11.74
C SER A 18 -0.70 -24.18 -10.60
N GLU A 19 0.55 -24.03 -10.13
CA GLU A 19 0.92 -23.03 -9.11
C GLU A 19 0.68 -21.61 -9.61
N ASN A 20 1.09 -21.30 -10.84
CA ASN A 20 0.85 -19.99 -11.46
C ASN A 20 -0.65 -19.70 -11.67
N LEU A 21 -1.48 -20.72 -11.95
CA LEU A 21 -2.92 -20.52 -12.10
C LEU A 21 -3.56 -20.14 -10.76
N SER A 22 -3.17 -20.80 -9.67
CA SER A 22 -3.71 -20.52 -8.33
C SER A 22 -3.37 -19.11 -7.84
N GLU A 23 -2.15 -18.63 -8.11
CA GLU A 23 -1.70 -17.28 -7.73
C GLU A 23 -2.37 -16.22 -8.62
N ALA A 24 -2.51 -16.50 -9.92
CA ALA A 24 -3.21 -15.62 -10.85
C ALA A 24 -4.71 -15.53 -10.55
N GLU A 25 -5.37 -16.63 -10.15
CA GLU A 25 -6.77 -16.65 -9.71
C GLU A 25 -6.96 -15.92 -8.37
N LEU A 26 -6.03 -16.07 -7.42
CA LEU A 26 -6.01 -15.26 -6.20
C LEU A 26 -5.91 -13.77 -6.55
N LYS A 27 -4.92 -13.38 -7.37
CA LYS A 27 -4.73 -12.01 -7.84
C LYS A 27 -5.97 -11.48 -8.55
N LYS A 28 -6.60 -12.28 -9.43
CA LYS A 28 -7.87 -11.92 -10.09
C LYS A 28 -9.01 -11.75 -9.10
N LYS A 29 -9.11 -12.60 -8.08
CA LYS A 29 -10.16 -12.50 -7.05
C LYS A 29 -10.01 -11.25 -6.19
N TYR A 30 -8.78 -10.83 -5.90
CA TYR A 30 -8.50 -9.57 -5.19
C TYR A 30 -8.69 -8.33 -6.10
N MET A 31 -8.34 -8.43 -7.38
CA MET A 31 -8.49 -7.31 -8.35
C MET A 31 -9.92 -7.17 -8.91
N ALA A 32 -10.71 -8.24 -8.98
CA ALA A 32 -12.11 -8.20 -9.46
C ALA A 32 -13.12 -7.78 -8.37
N GLN A 33 -12.66 -7.50 -7.15
CA GLN A 33 -13.48 -6.94 -6.07
C GLN A 33 -13.70 -5.43 -6.20
N ASP A 34 -13.41 -4.84 -7.37
CA ASP A 34 -13.17 -3.40 -7.47
C ASP A 34 -14.44 -2.52 -7.47
N ASP A 35 -15.63 -3.05 -7.78
CA ASP A 35 -16.85 -2.22 -7.83
C ASP A 35 -17.88 -2.52 -6.74
N ALA A 36 -17.76 -3.67 -6.06
CA ALA A 36 -18.75 -4.17 -5.09
C ALA A 36 -18.24 -4.17 -3.65
N TYR A 37 -17.11 -3.50 -3.35
CA TYR A 37 -16.72 -3.23 -1.97
C TYR A 37 -17.61 -2.13 -1.40
N ASP A 38 -18.84 -2.53 -1.11
CA ASP A 38 -19.83 -1.76 -0.41
C ASP A 38 -19.27 -1.41 0.97
N ASN A 39 -19.54 -0.20 1.47
CA ASN A 39 -19.14 0.27 2.80
C ASN A 39 -19.57 -0.69 3.95
N GLY A 40 -20.38 -1.70 3.64
CA GLY A 40 -20.73 -2.82 4.52
C GLY A 40 -19.63 -3.84 4.81
N ARG A 41 -18.53 -3.90 4.03
CA ARG A 41 -17.50 -4.95 4.20
C ARG A 41 -16.18 -4.50 4.84
N SER A 42 -15.97 -3.21 5.04
CA SER A 42 -14.80 -2.75 5.79
C SER A 42 -14.92 -3.21 7.25
N PRO A 43 -13.97 -4.01 7.78
CA PRO A 43 -14.00 -4.44 9.17
C PRO A 43 -14.10 -3.26 10.14
N PHE A 44 -13.42 -2.15 9.83
CA PHE A 44 -13.51 -0.91 10.61
C PHE A 44 -14.94 -0.36 10.66
N LEU A 45 -15.60 -0.24 9.50
CA LEU A 45 -16.96 0.32 9.42
C LEU A 45 -18.03 -0.59 10.05
N MET A 46 -17.67 -1.83 10.42
CA MET A 46 -18.56 -2.73 11.17
C MET A 46 -18.53 -2.49 12.68
N HIS A 47 -17.47 -1.85 13.21
CA HIS A 47 -17.30 -1.64 14.65
C HIS A 47 -17.73 -0.25 15.13
N VAL A 48 -17.86 0.72 14.23
CA VAL A 48 -18.39 2.05 14.56
C VAL A 48 -19.91 2.06 14.54
N GLY A 49 -20.51 2.90 15.37
CA GLY A 49 -21.94 3.15 15.42
C GLY A 49 -22.48 3.71 14.11
N LYS A 50 -23.78 3.52 13.89
CA LYS A 50 -24.46 3.92 12.65
C LYS A 50 -24.22 5.39 12.26
N GLU A 51 -24.34 6.29 13.23
CA GLU A 51 -24.16 7.73 13.01
C GLU A 51 -22.72 8.07 12.58
N CYS A 52 -21.73 7.47 13.23
CA CYS A 52 -20.33 7.62 12.84
C CYS A 52 -20.08 7.04 11.45
N LYS A 53 -20.63 5.86 11.16
CA LYS A 53 -20.54 5.23 9.83
C LYS A 53 -21.06 6.15 8.73
N GLU A 54 -22.21 6.79 8.94
CA GLU A 54 -22.79 7.74 7.97
C GLU A 54 -21.83 8.89 7.64
N ASP A 55 -21.17 9.46 8.64
CA ASP A 55 -20.19 10.54 8.43
C ASP A 55 -18.93 10.04 7.71
N LEU A 56 -18.47 8.83 8.04
CA LEU A 56 -17.29 8.23 7.42
C LEU A 56 -17.50 7.89 5.95
N VAL A 57 -18.69 7.43 5.56
CA VAL A 57 -18.99 7.12 4.16
C VAL A 57 -19.41 8.34 3.35
N LYS A 58 -19.78 9.43 4.03
CA LYS A 58 -20.15 10.68 3.39
C LYS A 58 -19.00 11.19 2.54
N ASP A 59 -19.34 11.58 1.32
CA ASP A 59 -18.40 12.10 0.33
C ASP A 59 -17.21 11.15 0.07
N ASN A 60 -17.34 9.84 0.32
CA ASN A 60 -16.26 8.86 0.25
C ASN A 60 -15.06 9.11 1.19
N LEU A 61 -15.24 9.86 2.28
CA LEU A 61 -14.14 10.22 3.19
C LEU A 61 -13.34 9.00 3.68
N TYR A 62 -14.01 7.93 4.08
CA TYR A 62 -13.38 6.69 4.50
C TYR A 62 -12.60 6.03 3.36
N ILE A 63 -13.22 5.85 2.20
CA ILE A 63 -12.58 5.19 1.05
C ILE A 63 -11.36 5.97 0.57
N ASP A 64 -11.50 7.30 0.49
CA ASP A 64 -10.46 8.19 0.00
C ASP A 64 -9.30 8.32 0.98
N CYS A 65 -9.57 8.35 2.29
CA CYS A 65 -8.56 8.74 3.29
C CYS A 65 -8.11 7.60 4.23
N PHE A 66 -8.87 6.52 4.42
CA PHE A 66 -8.44 5.41 5.30
C PHE A 66 -7.80 4.23 4.59
N GLY A 67 -8.01 4.10 3.28
CA GLY A 67 -7.42 3.01 2.54
C GLY A 67 -8.38 2.47 1.52
N ALA A 68 -7.91 2.50 0.29
CA ALA A 68 -8.43 1.62 -0.72
C ALA A 68 -8.01 0.19 -0.32
N PRO A 69 -8.94 -0.79 -0.24
CA PRO A 69 -8.62 -2.15 0.18
C PRO A 69 -7.45 -2.75 -0.65
N PRO A 70 -6.74 -3.75 -0.10
CA PRO A 70 -5.63 -4.42 -0.81
C PRO A 70 -6.04 -4.77 -2.25
N GLY A 71 -5.26 -4.28 -3.23
CA GLY A 71 -5.55 -4.45 -4.66
C GLY A 71 -5.98 -3.17 -5.39
N ARG A 72 -6.54 -2.18 -4.67
CA ARG A 72 -6.94 -0.89 -5.27
C ARG A 72 -5.79 0.09 -5.48
N ILE A 73 -4.75 -0.02 -4.65
CA ILE A 73 -3.49 0.67 -4.87
C ILE A 73 -2.52 -0.34 -5.44
N ASN A 74 -2.15 -0.14 -6.68
CA ASN A 74 -1.15 -0.92 -7.38
C ASN A 74 -0.19 0.03 -8.11
N ILE A 75 0.83 -0.52 -8.76
CA ILE A 75 1.87 0.28 -9.40
C ILE A 75 1.33 1.27 -10.45
N ASN A 76 0.17 1.00 -11.06
CA ASN A 76 -0.43 1.86 -12.08
C ASN A 76 -1.32 2.96 -11.47
N THR A 77 -1.92 2.72 -10.29
CA THR A 77 -2.87 3.65 -9.64
C THR A 77 -2.26 4.41 -8.47
N VAL A 78 -1.07 4.02 -8.01
CA VAL A 78 -0.42 4.60 -6.82
C VAL A 78 -0.28 6.11 -6.89
N ASN A 79 0.08 6.69 -8.04
CA ASN A 79 0.24 8.15 -8.16
C ASN A 79 -1.08 8.89 -7.89
N GLU A 80 -2.17 8.43 -8.49
CA GLU A 80 -3.51 9.01 -8.30
C GLU A 80 -3.96 8.85 -6.83
N LYS A 81 -3.74 7.67 -6.24
CA LYS A 81 -4.16 7.39 -4.86
C LYS A 81 -3.35 8.18 -3.83
N CYS A 82 -2.04 8.31 -4.01
CA CYS A 82 -1.23 9.14 -3.13
C CYS A 82 -1.63 10.62 -3.23
N ALA A 83 -1.98 11.13 -4.42
CA ALA A 83 -2.50 12.48 -4.57
C ALA A 83 -3.83 12.70 -3.82
N ILE A 84 -4.69 11.67 -3.73
CA ILE A 84 -5.92 11.72 -2.92
C ILE A 84 -5.59 11.79 -1.43
N PHE A 85 -4.63 10.98 -0.94
CA PHE A 85 -4.18 11.03 0.45
C PHE A 85 -3.59 12.39 0.83
N ASP A 86 -2.90 13.04 -0.10
CA ASP A 86 -2.33 14.38 0.10
C ASP A 86 -3.32 15.53 -0.12
N SER A 87 -4.58 15.22 -0.46
CA SER A 87 -5.62 16.24 -0.65
C SER A 87 -5.94 16.97 0.66
N ASP A 88 -6.38 18.23 0.54
CA ASP A 88 -6.83 19.04 1.70
C ASP A 88 -7.94 18.36 2.51
N LYS A 89 -8.80 17.58 1.83
CA LYS A 89 -9.87 16.82 2.46
C LYS A 89 -9.30 15.79 3.42
N CYS A 90 -8.36 14.98 2.95
CA CYS A 90 -7.73 13.95 3.77
C CYS A 90 -6.85 14.58 4.85
N LYS A 91 -6.00 15.57 4.52
CA LYS A 91 -5.21 16.33 5.51
C LYS A 91 -6.05 16.88 6.67
N LYS A 92 -7.19 17.54 6.39
CA LYS A 92 -8.11 18.04 7.43
C LYS A 92 -8.68 16.92 8.29
N PHE A 93 -9.07 15.82 7.65
CA PHE A 93 -9.55 14.65 8.37
C PHE A 93 -8.46 14.04 9.25
N TYR A 94 -7.21 14.02 8.81
CA TYR A 94 -6.08 13.47 9.56
C TYR A 94 -5.67 14.33 10.75
N ASP A 95 -5.67 15.64 10.57
CA ASP A 95 -5.32 16.60 11.61
C ASP A 95 -6.39 16.68 12.69
N ASN A 96 -7.66 16.74 12.28
CA ASN A 96 -8.80 16.79 13.19
C ASN A 96 -9.99 15.95 12.66
N PRO A 97 -9.94 14.63 12.89
CA PRO A 97 -10.97 13.71 12.45
C PRO A 97 -12.35 14.10 12.95
N SER A 98 -12.45 14.53 14.21
CA SER A 98 -13.72 14.94 14.85
C SER A 98 -14.40 16.12 14.17
N THR A 99 -13.67 17.02 13.50
CA THR A 99 -14.30 18.09 12.71
C THR A 99 -14.83 17.61 11.36
N ALA A 100 -14.17 16.61 10.76
CA ALA A 100 -14.57 16.05 9.48
C ALA A 100 -15.64 14.95 9.62
N THR A 101 -15.71 14.29 10.79
CA THR A 101 -16.73 13.31 11.15
C THR A 101 -17.33 13.60 12.54
N PRO A 102 -18.09 14.69 12.71
CA PRO A 102 -18.62 15.12 14.02
C PRO A 102 -19.46 14.06 14.72
N LYS A 103 -20.20 13.22 13.98
CA LYS A 103 -20.97 12.10 14.58
C LYS A 103 -20.08 10.97 15.12
N CYS A 104 -18.80 10.93 14.74
CA CYS A 104 -17.82 10.00 15.29
C CYS A 104 -17.14 10.50 16.57
N ALA A 105 -17.32 11.76 16.96
CA ALA A 105 -16.59 12.36 18.08
C ALA A 105 -16.80 11.61 19.42
N ASN A 106 -17.96 10.97 19.59
CA ASN A 106 -18.31 10.19 20.79
C ASN A 106 -18.27 8.67 20.56
N ASP A 107 -17.89 8.21 19.38
CA ASP A 107 -17.84 6.78 19.08
C ASP A 107 -16.58 6.14 19.66
N GLU A 108 -16.75 5.19 20.58
CA GLU A 108 -15.63 4.58 21.30
C GLU A 108 -14.72 3.73 20.40
N ALA A 109 -15.28 3.03 19.39
CA ALA A 109 -14.50 2.27 18.44
C ALA A 109 -13.67 3.21 17.56
N PHE A 110 -14.27 4.30 17.09
CA PHE A 110 -13.58 5.34 16.34
C PHE A 110 -12.41 5.94 17.15
N LYS A 111 -12.64 6.35 18.41
CA LYS A 111 -11.60 6.92 19.27
C LYS A 111 -10.42 5.97 19.49
N LYS A 112 -10.68 4.68 19.71
CA LYS A 112 -9.63 3.67 19.93
C LYS A 112 -8.82 3.39 18.66
N LEU A 113 -9.48 3.38 17.50
CA LEU A 113 -8.85 3.05 16.24
C LEU A 113 -8.13 4.24 15.59
N LEU A 114 -8.56 5.46 15.89
CA LEU A 114 -8.01 6.66 15.28
C LEU A 114 -6.48 6.81 15.43
N PRO A 115 -5.87 6.54 16.60
CA PRO A 115 -4.41 6.54 16.74
C PRO A 115 -3.70 5.55 15.81
N PHE A 116 -4.31 4.39 15.53
CA PHE A 116 -3.74 3.38 14.64
C PHE A 116 -3.66 3.84 13.20
N PHE A 117 -4.66 4.58 12.73
CA PHE A 117 -4.66 5.05 11.35
C PHE A 117 -3.85 6.34 11.16
N LYS A 118 -3.53 7.07 12.25
CA LYS A 118 -2.70 8.28 12.21
C LYS A 118 -1.39 8.16 11.40
N PRO A 119 -0.67 7.03 11.40
CA PRO A 119 0.52 6.88 10.56
C PRO A 119 0.18 6.76 9.08
N GLU A 120 -0.89 6.02 8.72
CA GLU A 120 -1.42 5.96 7.35
C GLU A 120 -1.86 7.33 6.84
N PHE A 121 -2.30 8.18 7.77
CA PHE A 121 -2.85 9.51 7.54
C PHE A 121 -1.83 10.63 7.31
N THR A 122 -0.55 10.46 7.64
CA THR A 122 0.40 11.59 7.55
C THR A 122 1.05 11.77 6.17
N GLY A 123 0.41 11.28 5.09
CA GLY A 123 1.02 11.20 3.75
C GLY A 123 2.16 10.17 3.67
N LYS A 124 2.34 9.38 4.73
CA LYS A 124 3.40 8.38 4.90
C LYS A 124 2.85 6.96 4.85
N SER A 125 1.69 6.79 4.23
CA SER A 125 1.19 5.45 3.94
C SER A 125 2.30 4.68 3.22
N ILE A 126 2.51 3.44 3.64
CA ILE A 126 3.63 2.64 3.15
C ILE A 126 3.58 2.46 1.63
N TYR A 127 2.42 2.60 0.99
CA TYR A 127 2.26 2.58 -0.47
C TYR A 127 2.87 3.79 -1.19
N CYS A 128 2.94 4.93 -0.51
CA CYS A 128 3.27 6.24 -1.08
C CYS A 128 4.69 6.71 -0.77
N LEU A 129 5.51 5.90 -0.10
CA LEU A 129 6.87 6.30 0.24
C LEU A 129 7.71 6.46 -1.02
N ARG A 130 8.41 7.59 -1.12
CA ARG A 130 9.30 7.93 -2.23
C ARG A 130 10.66 8.41 -1.76
N ASN A 131 11.64 8.28 -2.64
CA ASN A 131 12.93 8.92 -2.45
C ASN A 131 12.92 10.37 -2.95
N ALA A 132 14.07 11.04 -2.87
CA ALA A 132 14.28 12.39 -3.35
C ALA A 132 14.04 12.62 -4.85
N ASN A 133 14.11 11.57 -5.65
CA ASN A 133 13.93 11.61 -7.10
C ASN A 133 12.50 11.26 -7.51
N ASP A 134 11.56 11.29 -6.56
CA ASP A 134 10.16 10.90 -6.76
C ASP A 134 9.98 9.41 -7.15
N GLU A 135 10.98 8.55 -6.90
CA GLU A 135 10.87 7.12 -7.16
C GLU A 135 10.28 6.38 -5.96
N ILE A 136 9.36 5.46 -6.21
CA ILE A 136 8.72 4.62 -5.19
C ILE A 136 9.77 3.80 -4.43
N CYS A 137 9.71 3.84 -3.10
CA CYS A 137 10.64 3.13 -2.25
C CYS A 137 10.56 1.60 -2.44
N PRO A 138 11.68 0.86 -2.24
CA PRO A 138 11.71 -0.58 -2.50
C PRO A 138 10.64 -1.40 -1.77
N VAL A 139 10.37 -1.10 -0.50
CA VAL A 139 9.32 -1.79 0.27
C VAL A 139 7.93 -1.50 -0.30
N SER A 140 7.62 -0.23 -0.55
CA SER A 140 6.36 0.21 -1.17
C SER A 140 6.12 -0.48 -2.51
N LYS A 141 7.16 -0.55 -3.35
CA LYS A 141 7.10 -1.24 -4.65
C LYS A 141 6.74 -2.71 -4.51
N LYS A 142 7.31 -3.42 -3.54
CA LYS A 142 7.02 -4.84 -3.31
C LYS A 142 5.59 -5.07 -2.82
N ILE A 143 5.09 -4.19 -1.97
CA ILE A 143 3.69 -4.22 -1.51
C ILE A 143 2.73 -3.97 -2.69
N LEU A 144 2.99 -2.96 -3.52
CA LEU A 144 2.17 -2.62 -4.69
C LEU A 144 2.16 -3.72 -5.77
N SER A 145 3.20 -4.56 -5.79
CA SER A 145 3.27 -5.76 -6.64
C SER A 145 2.60 -7.01 -6.05
N LEU A 146 2.07 -6.92 -4.82
CA LEU A 146 1.49 -8.04 -4.06
C LEU A 146 2.47 -9.18 -3.75
N ASP A 147 3.78 -8.92 -3.79
CA ASP A 147 4.81 -9.95 -3.54
C ASP A 147 5.15 -10.12 -2.05
N GLY A 148 4.53 -9.31 -1.18
CA GLY A 148 5.03 -9.09 0.18
C GLY A 148 6.44 -8.48 0.17
N TYR A 149 6.93 -8.06 1.34
CA TYR A 149 8.30 -7.56 1.49
C TYR A 149 8.98 -8.28 2.64
N ASN A 150 10.30 -8.29 2.64
CA ASN A 150 11.12 -8.93 3.67
C ASN A 150 12.31 -8.05 4.06
N SER A 151 13.17 -8.56 4.93
CA SER A 151 14.35 -7.84 5.43
C SER A 151 15.34 -7.41 4.34
N PHE A 152 15.41 -8.12 3.20
CA PHE A 152 16.24 -7.71 2.07
C PHE A 152 15.70 -6.45 1.38
N ASP A 153 14.38 -6.34 1.24
CA ASP A 153 13.74 -5.16 0.64
C ASP A 153 13.80 -3.94 1.58
N MET A 154 13.73 -4.17 2.89
CA MET A 154 14.04 -3.13 3.88
C MET A 154 15.48 -2.63 3.72
N LYS A 155 16.46 -3.54 3.60
CA LYS A 155 17.88 -3.19 3.36
C LYS A 155 18.11 -2.44 2.05
N LYS A 156 17.32 -2.69 0.99
CA LYS A 156 17.38 -1.88 -0.23
C LYS A 156 16.94 -0.44 0.01
N SER A 157 15.94 -0.24 0.87
CA SER A 157 15.43 1.09 1.21
C SER A 157 16.48 1.94 1.94
N CYS A 158 17.48 1.32 2.57
CA CYS A 158 18.62 2.00 3.20
C CYS A 158 19.47 2.85 2.26
N LYS A 159 19.38 2.68 0.93
CA LYS A 159 20.15 3.48 -0.03
C LYS A 159 19.69 4.94 -0.10
N SER A 160 18.44 5.22 0.26
CA SER A 160 17.85 6.56 0.31
C SER A 160 17.54 6.91 1.76
N ALA A 161 18.00 8.07 2.24
CA ALA A 161 17.66 8.55 3.58
C ALA A 161 16.15 8.80 3.68
N ALA A 162 15.53 9.38 2.65
CA ALA A 162 14.08 9.59 2.59
C ALA A 162 13.31 8.26 2.77
N CYS A 163 13.59 7.25 1.94
CA CYS A 163 12.91 5.95 2.06
C CYS A 163 13.16 5.27 3.41
N ARG A 164 14.40 5.31 3.91
CA ARG A 164 14.76 4.71 5.19
C ARG A 164 14.01 5.36 6.34
N GLU A 165 13.98 6.68 6.40
CA GLU A 165 13.40 7.42 7.51
C GLU A 165 11.87 7.34 7.52
N SER A 166 11.23 7.47 6.35
CA SER A 166 9.77 7.32 6.27
C SER A 166 9.33 5.89 6.61
N LEU A 167 10.08 4.87 6.17
CA LEU A 167 9.79 3.48 6.53
C LEU A 167 10.04 3.23 8.03
N LEU A 168 11.08 3.83 8.61
CA LEU A 168 11.36 3.73 10.04
C LEU A 168 10.23 4.37 10.86
N GLU A 169 9.74 5.52 10.43
CA GLU A 169 8.59 6.18 11.05
C GLU A 169 7.34 5.30 10.98
N TYR A 170 7.05 4.74 9.80
CA TYR A 170 5.95 3.79 9.62
C TYR A 170 6.04 2.60 10.58
N CYS A 171 7.23 1.97 10.70
CA CYS A 171 7.42 0.82 11.58
C CYS A 171 7.30 1.18 13.06
N ASN A 172 7.83 2.33 13.49
CA ASN A 172 7.67 2.81 14.88
C ASN A 172 6.22 3.09 15.22
N ALA A 173 5.50 3.73 14.30
CA ALA A 173 4.12 4.12 14.54
C ALA A 173 3.20 2.90 14.60
N ASN A 174 3.38 1.94 13.68
CA ASN A 174 2.66 0.68 13.74
C ASN A 174 2.99 -0.11 15.00
N LEU A 175 4.26 -0.20 15.42
CA LEU A 175 4.63 -0.86 16.67
C LEU A 175 3.90 -0.26 17.88
N LYS A 176 3.78 1.08 17.91
CA LYS A 176 3.14 1.82 19.00
C LYS A 176 1.63 1.60 19.08
N TYR A 177 0.94 1.59 17.94
CA TYR A 177 -0.53 1.60 17.91
C TYR A 177 -1.16 0.23 17.59
N ASN A 178 -0.36 -0.81 17.44
CA ASN A 178 -0.85 -2.12 17.00
C ASN A 178 -1.84 -2.76 17.99
N GLU A 179 -1.57 -2.63 19.30
CA GLU A 179 -2.42 -3.23 20.33
C GLU A 179 -3.84 -2.65 20.28
N ASP A 180 -3.94 -1.33 20.15
CA ASP A 180 -5.22 -0.62 20.06
C ASP A 180 -6.04 -1.11 18.87
N TYR A 181 -5.40 -1.28 17.70
CA TYR A 181 -6.05 -1.81 16.50
C TYR A 181 -6.64 -3.19 16.72
N TYR A 182 -5.82 -4.13 17.18
CA TYR A 182 -6.29 -5.50 17.37
C TYR A 182 -7.32 -5.59 18.48
N SER A 183 -7.22 -4.78 19.54
CA SER A 183 -8.20 -4.78 20.64
C SER A 183 -9.63 -4.44 20.20
N VAL A 184 -9.80 -3.75 19.08
CA VAL A 184 -11.13 -3.43 18.53
C VAL A 184 -11.58 -4.45 17.48
N GLN A 185 -10.64 -5.18 16.87
CA GLN A 185 -10.93 -6.20 15.85
C GLN A 185 -11.13 -7.61 16.44
N THR A 186 -10.85 -7.84 17.73
CA THR A 186 -10.87 -9.17 18.37
C THR A 186 -12.21 -9.90 18.33
N ASP A 187 -13.32 -9.20 18.11
CA ASP A 187 -14.64 -9.85 18.01
C ASP A 187 -14.81 -10.61 16.69
N ASN A 188 -14.02 -10.28 15.67
CA ASN A 188 -14.04 -10.94 14.39
C ASN A 188 -13.08 -12.16 14.40
N GLU A 189 -13.62 -13.35 14.13
CA GLU A 189 -12.88 -14.61 14.16
C GLU A 189 -11.65 -14.62 13.25
N MET A 190 -11.69 -13.88 12.14
CA MET A 190 -10.53 -13.72 11.25
C MET A 190 -9.33 -13.12 11.99
N TYR A 191 -9.58 -12.18 12.92
CA TYR A 191 -8.54 -11.48 13.66
C TYR A 191 -8.13 -12.17 14.96
N LYS A 192 -8.95 -13.09 15.50
CA LYS A 192 -8.57 -13.91 16.66
C LYS A 192 -7.36 -14.80 16.41
N SER A 193 -7.11 -15.16 15.15
CA SER A 193 -5.95 -15.99 14.76
C SER A 193 -4.66 -15.19 14.57
N PHE A 194 -4.72 -13.85 14.57
CA PHE A 194 -3.53 -13.03 14.37
C PHE A 194 -2.64 -13.04 15.62
N ASN A 195 -1.39 -13.44 15.43
CA ASN A 195 -0.39 -13.42 16.47
C ASN A 195 0.22 -12.00 16.59
N ILE A 196 -0.33 -11.20 17.50
CA ILE A 196 0.15 -9.83 17.78
C ILE A 196 1.65 -9.82 18.12
N THR A 197 2.14 -10.86 18.81
CA THR A 197 3.58 -11.00 19.13
C THR A 197 4.43 -11.08 17.87
N ALA A 198 4.04 -11.92 16.90
CA ALA A 198 4.78 -12.07 15.65
C ALA A 198 4.81 -10.75 14.85
N ILE A 199 3.74 -9.95 14.90
CA ILE A 199 3.70 -8.65 14.22
C ILE A 199 4.61 -7.65 14.91
N LYS A 200 4.61 -7.61 16.25
CA LYS A 200 5.54 -6.76 17.00
C LYS A 200 7.00 -7.13 16.73
N GLU A 201 7.30 -8.43 16.66
CA GLU A 201 8.62 -8.93 16.28
C GLU A 201 9.02 -8.45 14.88
N SER A 202 8.10 -8.50 13.90
CA SER A 202 8.33 -7.99 12.56
C SER A 202 8.62 -6.49 12.52
N TYR A 203 7.86 -5.67 13.27
CA TYR A 203 8.14 -4.23 13.35
C TYR A 203 9.45 -3.91 14.10
N ASN A 204 9.77 -4.66 15.16
CA ASN A 204 11.06 -4.56 15.84
C ASN A 204 12.23 -4.92 14.91
N GLU A 205 12.08 -5.96 14.08
CA GLU A 205 13.07 -6.30 13.06
C GLU A 205 13.23 -5.17 12.04
N CYS A 206 12.13 -4.61 11.53
CA CYS A 206 12.14 -3.45 10.64
C CYS A 206 12.94 -2.28 11.25
N ILE A 207 12.60 -1.89 12.48
CA ILE A 207 13.27 -0.79 13.20
C ILE A 207 14.76 -1.09 13.39
N SER A 208 15.10 -2.33 13.78
CA SER A 208 16.48 -2.79 13.98
C SER A 208 17.31 -2.69 12.69
N ILE A 209 16.76 -3.15 11.57
CA ILE A 209 17.43 -3.06 10.25
C ILE A 209 17.66 -1.61 9.88
N LEU A 210 16.65 -0.75 9.98
CA LEU A 210 16.70 0.65 9.52
C LEU A 210 17.59 1.55 10.39
N ASN A 211 17.76 1.20 11.67
CA ASN A 211 18.69 1.86 12.60
C ASN A 211 20.08 1.22 12.65
N SER A 212 20.31 0.12 11.92
CA SER A 212 21.63 -0.52 11.90
C SER A 212 22.68 0.43 11.28
N LYS A 213 23.92 0.35 11.78
CA LYS A 213 25.04 1.13 11.24
C LYS A 213 25.25 0.90 9.74
N ASP A 214 25.02 -0.34 9.27
CA ASP A 214 25.10 -0.71 7.86
C ASP A 214 24.02 -0.01 7.02
N CYS A 215 22.81 0.13 7.53
CA CYS A 215 21.74 0.83 6.83
C CYS A 215 22.01 2.35 6.78
N ILE A 216 22.39 2.93 7.92
CA ILE A 216 22.70 4.36 8.03
C ILE A 216 23.85 4.76 7.11
N SER A 217 24.92 3.95 7.03
CA SER A 217 26.10 4.26 6.21
C SER A 217 25.83 4.19 4.70
N LYS A 218 24.75 3.51 4.28
CA LYS A 218 24.35 3.40 2.87
C LYS A 218 23.41 4.53 2.43
N ALA A 219 22.83 5.26 3.37
CA ALA A 219 21.85 6.30 3.06
C ALA A 219 22.54 7.47 2.37
N GLN A 220 22.21 7.68 1.10
CA GLN A 220 22.51 8.96 0.44
C GLN A 220 21.74 10.06 1.17
N ASN A 221 22.38 11.20 1.41
CA ASN A 221 21.76 12.31 2.13
C ASN A 221 20.79 13.07 1.21
N ASP A 222 19.69 12.42 0.87
CA ASP A 222 18.70 12.84 -0.13
C ASP A 222 17.43 13.42 0.51
N LYS A 223 17.39 13.52 1.85
CA LYS A 223 16.23 13.98 2.62
C LYS A 223 15.74 15.38 2.24
N ALA A 224 16.66 16.32 2.01
CA ALA A 224 16.32 17.73 1.76
C ALA A 224 15.50 17.97 0.48
N ASN A 225 15.50 17.02 -0.46
CA ASN A 225 14.76 17.13 -1.71
C ASN A 225 13.35 16.52 -1.61
N ALA A 226 13.10 15.63 -0.64
CA ALA A 226 11.82 14.95 -0.50
C ALA A 226 10.73 15.83 0.14
N GLU A 227 11.10 16.72 1.08
CA GLU A 227 10.13 17.64 1.71
C GLU A 227 9.58 18.71 0.74
N ASN A 228 10.31 19.00 -0.35
CA ASN A 228 9.89 19.97 -1.38
C ASN A 228 9.06 19.36 -2.53
N ALA A 229 8.97 18.02 -2.62
CA ALA A 229 8.21 17.35 -3.69
C ALA A 229 6.69 17.36 -3.43
N ASN A 230 6.27 17.48 -2.17
CA ASN A 230 4.85 17.51 -1.79
C ASN A 230 4.16 18.86 -2.04
N ASP A 231 4.91 19.90 -2.43
CA ASP A 231 4.39 21.23 -2.79
C ASP A 231 4.29 21.43 -4.32
N VAL A 232 4.53 20.36 -5.10
CA VAL A 232 4.35 20.41 -6.56
C VAL A 232 2.85 20.35 -6.87
N ASN A 233 2.27 21.55 -6.97
CA ASN A 233 1.01 21.88 -7.64
C ASN A 233 0.46 20.72 -8.50
N SER A 234 -0.70 20.18 -8.10
CA SER A 234 -1.49 19.15 -8.80
C SER A 234 -2.08 19.63 -10.15
N GLY A 235 -1.30 20.33 -10.97
CA GLY A 235 -1.71 20.94 -12.24
C GLY A 235 -0.91 20.50 -13.47
N SER A 236 0.12 19.68 -13.32
CA SER A 236 0.84 19.14 -14.48
C SER A 236 0.27 17.78 -14.86
N ILE A 237 -0.75 17.78 -15.72
CA ILE A 237 -1.07 16.64 -16.57
C ILE A 237 0.22 16.30 -17.32
N ILE A 238 0.91 15.24 -16.90
CA ILE A 238 1.99 14.66 -17.70
C ILE A 238 1.29 14.09 -18.94
N THR A 239 1.23 14.89 -20.00
CA THR A 239 1.01 14.39 -21.35
C THR A 239 2.18 13.47 -21.64
N SER A 240 1.99 12.17 -21.42
CA SER A 240 2.94 11.18 -21.90
C SER A 240 3.01 11.37 -23.42
N LYS A 241 4.16 11.83 -23.90
CA LYS A 241 4.50 11.70 -25.32
C LYS A 241 4.59 10.21 -25.59
N SER A 242 3.44 9.62 -25.94
CA SER A 242 3.37 8.36 -26.65
C SER A 242 4.40 8.43 -27.77
N SER A 243 5.45 7.63 -27.67
CA SER A 243 6.46 7.55 -28.71
C SER A 243 5.79 6.89 -29.90
N SER A 244 5.42 7.72 -30.89
CA SER A 244 4.82 7.33 -32.16
C SER A 244 5.61 6.24 -32.90
N ALA A 245 6.84 5.95 -32.47
CA ALA A 245 7.71 4.91 -32.98
C ALA A 245 7.07 3.51 -32.98
N MET A 246 6.32 3.11 -31.95
CA MET A 246 5.71 1.75 -31.93
C MET A 246 4.59 1.58 -32.96
N LEU A 247 3.81 2.63 -33.22
CA LEU A 247 2.76 2.62 -34.25
C LEU A 247 3.35 2.52 -35.65
N PHE A 248 4.47 3.20 -35.91
CA PHE A 248 5.17 3.08 -37.20
C PHE A 248 5.72 1.68 -37.45
N THR A 249 6.26 0.99 -36.43
CA THR A 249 6.75 -0.39 -36.61
C THR A 249 5.64 -1.37 -36.96
N ILE A 250 4.45 -1.21 -36.35
CA ILE A 250 3.28 -2.06 -36.63
C ILE A 250 2.74 -1.81 -38.04
N ILE A 251 2.69 -0.55 -38.50
CA ILE A 251 2.25 -0.21 -39.86
C ILE A 251 3.21 -0.76 -40.92
N VAL A 252 4.53 -0.68 -40.69
CA VAL A 252 5.52 -1.24 -41.61
C VAL A 252 5.45 -2.77 -41.68
N LEU A 253 5.24 -3.44 -40.54
CA LEU A 253 5.04 -4.89 -40.49
C LEU A 253 3.77 -5.34 -41.24
N LEU A 254 2.67 -4.60 -41.09
CA LEU A 254 1.43 -4.89 -41.82
C LEU A 254 1.58 -4.64 -43.32
N ALA A 255 2.27 -3.56 -43.73
CA ALA A 255 2.54 -3.30 -45.14
C ALA A 255 3.51 -4.31 -45.79
N TYR A 256 4.26 -5.08 -45.00
CA TYR A 256 5.12 -6.15 -45.50
C TYR A 256 4.40 -7.51 -45.62
N LEU A 257 3.23 -7.65 -44.99
CA LEU A 257 2.45 -8.88 -44.95
C LEU A 257 1.28 -8.89 -45.96
N PHE A 258 0.99 -7.76 -46.60
CA PHE A 258 0.00 -7.61 -47.66
C PHE A 258 0.66 -7.08 -48.94
#